data_AF-A0A1M6DSS9-F1
#
_entry.id   AF-A0A1M6DSS9-F1
#
_cell.length_a   1.000
_cell.length_b   1.000
_cell.length_c   1.000
_cell.angle_alpha   90.00
_cell.angle_beta   90.00
_cell.angle_gamma   90.00
#
_symmetry.space_group_name_H-M   'P 1'
#
loop_
_entity.id
_entity.type
_entity.pdbx_description
1 polymer ?
#
loop_
_entity_poly.entity_id
_entity_poly.type
_entity_poly.pdbx_seq_one_letter_code
_entity_poly.pdbx_strand_id
1 'polypeptide(L)'
;MKRIILPAALLSLLVSCERKVIESVTPAGGKDSAEAIEAASKEYVLAKEGMEHLVGNSVDMIKKQHMYDVQMEFISQGISNSGEMEIATSKREWRQCLGPDKFRDTILVDKKRQSVGFGGKMVPGKEADPSPLLNVPVLYERVDGAWVAKLEDESKLTDEISGMLGKMGESIGEDLKIYGADPRRLGDEWEVDVKKVKLQDAKSGFVKLMFMGVEEFQGQECAVFSVHYKVDGQPDGENFTMSMEMKGTIKRSLKYYVDLESKLSGTVVLSGSPNKNLRVKGQGKVSIEETAKVVVPES
;
A
#
# COMPACT_ATOMS: atom_id res chain seq x y z
N MET A 1 -25.06 -6.23 34.07
CA MET A 1 -24.15 -6.67 32.99
C MET A 1 -22.78 -6.04 33.22
N LYS A 2 -21.67 -6.79 33.17
CA LYS A 2 -20.33 -6.19 33.11
C LYS A 2 -20.07 -5.76 31.66
N ARG A 3 -19.75 -4.49 31.42
CA ARG A 3 -19.29 -4.06 30.08
C ARG A 3 -17.90 -4.65 29.84
N ILE A 4 -17.74 -5.44 28.78
CA ILE A 4 -16.42 -5.84 28.30
C ILE A 4 -15.84 -4.61 27.60
N ILE A 5 -15.01 -3.86 28.31
CA ILE A 5 -14.19 -2.82 27.70
C ILE A 5 -13.05 -3.55 26.99
N LEU A 6 -13.11 -3.65 25.66
CA LEU A 6 -11.94 -4.11 24.90
C LEU A 6 -10.78 -3.12 25.15
N PRO A 7 -9.55 -3.60 25.38
CA PRO A 7 -8.41 -2.72 25.56
C PRO A 7 -8.15 -1.93 24.26
N ALA A 8 -8.03 -0.61 24.38
CA ALA A 8 -7.85 0.29 23.24
C ALA A 8 -6.54 0.07 22.45
N ALA A 9 -5.61 -0.74 22.97
CA ALA A 9 -4.37 -1.13 22.30
C ALA A 9 -4.60 -1.90 20.98
N LEU A 10 -5.71 -2.64 20.86
CA LEU A 10 -6.00 -3.50 19.70
C LEU A 10 -6.36 -2.71 18.41
N LEU A 11 -6.34 -1.37 18.44
CA LEU A 11 -6.87 -0.50 17.39
C LEU A 11 -5.79 0.03 16.42
N SER A 12 -4.50 -0.14 16.71
CA SER A 12 -3.42 0.51 15.95
C SER A 12 -3.16 -0.12 14.57
N LEU A 13 -3.37 -1.42 14.41
CA LEU A 13 -2.47 -2.29 13.63
C LEU A 13 -2.82 -2.60 12.16
N LEU A 14 -3.78 -1.91 11.53
CA LEU A 14 -4.31 -2.33 10.22
C LEU A 14 -4.39 -1.18 9.21
N VAL A 15 -3.26 -0.89 8.52
CA VAL A 15 -3.20 0.01 7.35
C VAL A 15 -2.23 -0.52 6.27
N SER A 16 -2.55 -1.68 5.68
CA SER A 16 -2.23 -1.93 4.26
C SER A 16 -3.23 -2.91 3.61
N CYS A 17 -3.43 -2.79 2.29
CA CYS A 17 -3.81 -3.84 1.32
C CYS A 17 -5.25 -4.43 1.12
N GLU A 18 -5.98 -3.98 0.05
CA GLU A 18 -6.61 -4.78 -1.08
C GLU A 18 -8.05 -5.47 -1.06
N ARG A 19 -8.81 -5.63 -2.22
CA ARG A 19 -10.25 -6.13 -2.46
C ARG A 19 -11.13 -5.29 -3.47
N LYS A 20 -11.85 -5.68 -4.56
CA LYS A 20 -12.28 -6.96 -5.17
C LYS A 20 -12.33 -7.04 -6.72
N VAL A 21 -11.66 -8.08 -7.22
CA VAL A 21 -11.76 -8.92 -8.45
C VAL A 21 -12.52 -8.34 -9.65
N ILE A 22 -11.80 -8.16 -10.75
CA ILE A 22 -12.30 -8.06 -12.14
C ILE A 22 -11.97 -9.38 -12.86
N GLU A 23 -12.79 -9.78 -13.83
CA GLU A 23 -12.60 -11.01 -14.62
C GLU A 23 -11.49 -10.83 -15.67
N SER A 24 -10.82 -11.93 -16.04
CA SER A 24 -9.74 -11.92 -17.03
C SER A 24 -10.26 -11.62 -18.43
N VAL A 25 -9.94 -10.44 -18.97
CA VAL A 25 -10.24 -10.09 -20.36
C VAL A 25 -9.29 -10.87 -21.29
N THR A 26 -9.80 -11.97 -21.86
CA THR A 26 -9.12 -12.67 -22.96
C THR A 26 -9.05 -11.73 -24.18
N PRO A 27 -7.87 -11.49 -24.78
CA PRO A 27 -7.76 -10.69 -25.99
C PRO A 27 -8.59 -11.28 -27.12
N ALA A 28 -9.51 -10.50 -27.69
CA ALA A 28 -10.34 -10.92 -28.81
C ALA A 28 -9.47 -10.99 -30.08
N GLY A 29 -9.11 -12.20 -30.52
CA GLY A 29 -8.23 -12.40 -31.67
C GLY A 29 -8.89 -12.02 -33.00
N GLY A 30 -8.30 -11.05 -33.71
CA GLY A 30 -8.69 -10.78 -35.10
C GLY A 30 -8.09 -9.50 -35.70
N LYS A 31 -6.99 -9.66 -36.47
CA LYS A 31 -6.36 -8.65 -37.36
C LYS A 31 -5.81 -7.41 -36.61
N ASP A 32 -4.50 -7.17 -36.50
CA ASP A 32 -3.46 -7.27 -37.53
C ASP A 32 -2.10 -7.72 -36.97
N SER A 33 -1.42 -8.62 -37.69
CA SER A 33 -0.26 -9.36 -37.15
C SER A 33 1.09 -8.64 -37.27
N ALA A 34 1.16 -7.48 -37.92
CA ALA A 34 2.41 -6.72 -38.04
C ALA A 34 2.61 -5.81 -36.81
N GLU A 35 1.68 -4.87 -36.59
CA GLU A 35 1.73 -3.95 -35.45
C GLU A 35 1.70 -4.69 -34.11
N ALA A 36 0.97 -5.80 -33.99
CA ALA A 36 0.96 -6.63 -32.78
C ALA A 36 2.33 -7.28 -32.47
N ILE A 37 3.12 -7.63 -33.50
CA ILE A 37 4.48 -8.16 -33.32
C ILE A 37 5.47 -7.02 -32.99
N GLU A 38 5.34 -5.87 -33.66
CA GLU A 38 6.20 -4.71 -33.39
C GLU A 38 5.97 -4.17 -31.97
N ALA A 39 4.71 -4.02 -31.54
CA ALA A 39 4.36 -3.60 -30.18
C ALA A 39 4.85 -4.57 -29.09
N ALA A 40 4.84 -5.88 -29.37
CA ALA A 40 5.40 -6.91 -28.47
C ALA A 40 6.95 -6.91 -28.46
N SER A 41 7.60 -6.32 -29.46
CA SER A 41 9.06 -6.20 -29.53
C SER A 41 9.63 -4.96 -28.83
N LYS A 42 8.80 -3.92 -28.62
CA LYS A 42 9.21 -2.67 -27.94
C LYS A 42 9.50 -2.94 -26.46
N GLU A 43 10.67 -2.47 -26.03
CA GLU A 43 11.15 -2.60 -24.65
C GLU A 43 10.89 -1.32 -23.84
N TYR A 44 10.57 -1.49 -22.56
CA TYR A 44 10.14 -0.43 -21.65
C TYR A 44 10.90 -0.51 -20.33
N VAL A 45 11.60 0.57 -19.98
CA VAL A 45 12.22 0.72 -18.65
C VAL A 45 11.14 1.12 -17.65
N LEU A 46 10.91 0.32 -16.61
CA LEU A 46 9.81 0.49 -15.65
C LEU A 46 10.22 1.21 -14.37
N ALA A 47 11.48 1.08 -13.95
CA ALA A 47 12.09 1.81 -12.85
C ALA A 47 13.55 2.13 -13.20
N LYS A 48 14.17 3.08 -12.50
CA LYS A 48 15.58 3.45 -12.67
C LYS A 48 16.26 3.58 -11.32
N GLU A 49 17.51 3.12 -11.25
CA GLU A 49 18.36 3.35 -10.09
C GLU A 49 18.58 4.86 -9.88
N GLY A 50 18.54 5.32 -8.63
CA GLY A 50 18.65 6.74 -8.29
C GLY A 50 17.48 7.63 -8.74
N MET A 51 16.33 7.06 -9.16
CA MET A 51 15.16 7.84 -9.62
C MET A 51 13.84 7.27 -9.11
N GLU A 52 13.41 7.72 -7.92
CA GLU A 52 12.03 7.49 -7.43
C GLU A 52 10.99 8.28 -8.27
N HIS A 53 11.42 9.38 -8.90
CA HIS A 53 10.64 10.26 -9.80
C HIS A 53 11.53 11.35 -10.42
N LEU A 54 11.08 12.03 -11.50
CA LEU A 54 11.87 13.08 -12.17
C LEU A 54 12.00 14.37 -11.33
N VAL A 55 13.24 14.86 -11.20
CA VAL A 55 13.62 16.09 -10.47
C VAL A 55 12.80 17.32 -10.88
N GLY A 56 12.44 18.14 -9.89
CA GLY A 56 11.65 19.37 -10.05
C GLY A 56 10.14 19.16 -10.07
N ASN A 57 9.67 17.93 -10.35
CA ASN A 57 8.25 17.60 -10.34
C ASN A 57 7.76 17.30 -8.91
N SER A 58 6.45 17.45 -8.71
CA SER A 58 5.77 16.98 -7.50
C SER A 58 4.69 15.95 -7.84
N VAL A 59 4.20 15.23 -6.83
CA VAL A 59 3.15 14.23 -6.96
C VAL A 59 2.15 14.41 -5.83
N ASP A 60 0.88 14.57 -6.20
CA ASP A 60 -0.25 14.55 -5.28
C ASP A 60 -0.82 13.12 -5.25
N MET A 61 -0.62 12.42 -4.14
CA MET A 61 -0.98 11.00 -3.97
C MET A 61 -2.17 10.89 -3.01
N ILE A 62 -3.23 10.21 -3.43
CA ILE A 62 -4.41 9.90 -2.60
C ILE A 62 -4.53 8.40 -2.49
N LYS A 63 -4.39 7.86 -1.27
CA LYS A 63 -4.52 6.44 -0.94
C LYS A 63 -5.74 6.22 -0.06
N LYS A 64 -6.67 5.38 -0.49
CA LYS A 64 -7.80 4.89 0.30
C LYS A 64 -7.65 3.40 0.52
N GLN A 65 -7.99 2.94 1.72
CA GLN A 65 -8.12 1.53 2.03
C GLN A 65 -9.41 1.30 2.82
N HIS A 66 -10.16 0.24 2.49
CA HIS A 66 -11.38 -0.10 3.21
C HIS A 66 -11.43 -1.60 3.51
N MET A 67 -11.23 -1.97 4.77
CA MET A 67 -11.46 -3.31 5.29
C MET A 67 -12.92 -3.45 5.72
N TYR A 68 -13.63 -4.46 5.21
CA TYR A 68 -15.07 -4.66 5.44
C TYR A 68 -15.46 -6.14 5.42
N ASP A 69 -16.68 -6.42 5.87
CA ASP A 69 -17.21 -7.76 6.11
C ASP A 69 -16.31 -8.62 7.01
N VAL A 70 -15.51 -8.03 7.91
CA VAL A 70 -14.59 -8.78 8.76
C VAL A 70 -15.37 -9.45 9.88
N GLN A 71 -15.70 -10.72 9.67
CA GLN A 71 -16.37 -11.56 10.66
C GLN A 71 -15.37 -11.97 11.73
N MET A 72 -15.56 -11.47 12.94
CA MET A 72 -14.65 -11.62 14.09
C MET A 72 -15.21 -12.60 15.11
N GLU A 73 -14.56 -13.74 15.30
CA GLU A 73 -14.83 -14.68 16.41
C GLU A 73 -14.01 -14.27 17.65
N PHE A 74 -14.70 -13.90 18.73
CA PHE A 74 -14.11 -13.61 20.04
C PHE A 74 -14.42 -14.74 21.04
N ILE A 75 -13.43 -15.61 21.31
CA ILE A 75 -13.58 -16.70 22.27
C ILE A 75 -13.02 -16.26 23.62
N SER A 76 -13.88 -16.19 24.65
CA SER A 76 -13.52 -15.82 26.02
C SER A 76 -14.14 -16.78 27.03
N GLN A 77 -13.29 -17.39 27.87
CA GLN A 77 -13.70 -18.38 28.91
C GLN A 77 -14.57 -19.53 28.37
N GLY A 78 -14.38 -19.92 27.10
CA GLY A 78 -15.17 -20.95 26.41
C GLY A 78 -16.45 -20.44 25.74
N ILE A 79 -16.85 -19.19 25.98
CA ILE A 79 -17.96 -18.52 25.29
C ILE A 79 -17.44 -17.89 23.99
N SER A 80 -17.91 -18.37 22.85
CA SER A 80 -17.67 -17.71 21.56
C SER A 80 -18.72 -16.62 21.31
N ASN A 81 -18.28 -15.46 20.84
CA ASN A 81 -19.14 -14.33 20.46
C ASN A 81 -18.71 -13.87 19.07
N SER A 82 -19.64 -13.74 18.13
CA SER A 82 -19.38 -13.11 16.84
C SER A 82 -19.57 -11.59 16.91
N GLY A 83 -18.70 -10.88 16.22
CA GLY A 83 -18.85 -9.46 15.91
C GLY A 83 -18.39 -9.17 14.49
N GLU A 84 -18.65 -7.96 14.03
CA GLU A 84 -18.26 -7.49 12.69
C GLU A 84 -17.30 -6.31 12.87
N MET A 85 -16.30 -6.21 11.99
CA MET A 85 -15.36 -5.09 11.99
C MET A 85 -15.21 -4.50 10.60
N GLU A 86 -15.04 -3.18 10.56
CA GLU A 86 -14.79 -2.38 9.38
C GLU A 86 -13.69 -1.36 9.72
N ILE A 87 -12.73 -1.14 8.82
CA ILE A 87 -11.67 -0.14 8.97
C ILE A 87 -11.54 0.62 7.65
N ALA A 88 -11.83 1.91 7.65
CA ALA A 88 -11.63 2.79 6.50
C ALA A 88 -10.49 3.77 6.79
N THR A 89 -9.52 3.87 5.89
CA THR A 89 -8.49 4.91 5.92
C THR A 89 -8.45 5.70 4.62
N SER A 90 -8.05 6.97 4.74
CA SER A 90 -7.82 7.87 3.63
C SER A 90 -6.61 8.74 3.95
N LYS A 91 -5.52 8.53 3.21
CA LYS A 91 -4.28 9.30 3.28
C LYS A 91 -4.16 10.18 2.03
N ARG A 92 -3.65 11.39 2.18
CA ARG A 92 -3.20 12.23 1.06
C ARG A 92 -1.80 12.74 1.38
N GLU A 93 -0.90 12.57 0.43
CA GLU A 93 0.52 12.92 0.57
C GLU A 93 0.95 13.75 -0.63
N TRP A 94 1.68 14.82 -0.36
CA TRP A 94 2.35 15.61 -1.39
C TRP A 94 3.84 15.30 -1.34
N ARG A 95 4.38 14.76 -2.43
CA ARG A 95 5.80 14.43 -2.59
C ARG A 95 6.44 15.38 -3.61
N GLN A 96 7.64 15.89 -3.35
CA GLN A 96 8.37 16.83 -4.22
C GLN A 96 9.79 16.35 -4.46
N CYS A 97 10.17 16.14 -5.73
CA CYS A 97 11.53 15.73 -6.11
C CYS A 97 12.47 16.94 -6.11
N LEU A 98 13.37 17.01 -5.12
CA LEU A 98 14.35 18.09 -4.96
C LEU A 98 15.70 17.77 -5.63
N GLY A 99 15.97 16.48 -5.88
CA GLY A 99 17.15 15.95 -6.58
C GLY A 99 17.06 14.43 -6.70
N PRO A 100 17.98 13.75 -7.42
CA PRO A 100 17.94 12.29 -7.59
C PRO A 100 17.93 11.55 -6.23
N ASP A 101 18.76 12.05 -5.30
CA ASP A 101 18.95 11.51 -3.96
C ASP A 101 18.26 12.34 -2.87
N LYS A 102 17.24 13.16 -3.22
CA LYS A 102 16.57 14.05 -2.27
C LYS A 102 15.12 14.38 -2.64
N PHE A 103 14.19 14.15 -1.72
CA PHE A 103 12.80 14.56 -1.88
C PHE A 103 12.13 14.94 -0.54
N ARG A 104 11.05 15.69 -0.63
CA ARG A 104 10.22 16.12 0.53
C ARG A 104 8.85 15.49 0.41
N ASP A 105 8.38 14.84 1.47
CA ASP A 105 6.97 14.46 1.64
C ASP A 105 6.28 15.41 2.62
N THR A 106 4.96 15.53 2.49
CA THR A 106 4.09 16.11 3.52
C THR A 106 2.75 15.40 3.50
N ILE A 107 2.35 14.83 4.65
CA ILE A 107 1.03 14.23 4.81
C ILE A 107 0.02 15.38 4.95
N LEU A 108 -0.90 15.52 3.99
CA LEU A 108 -1.92 16.59 3.95
C LEU A 108 -3.26 16.12 4.52
N VAL A 109 -3.56 14.83 4.42
CA VAL A 109 -4.71 14.19 5.05
C VAL A 109 -4.24 12.86 5.63
N ASP A 110 -4.58 12.60 6.88
CA ASP A 110 -4.52 11.29 7.49
C ASP A 110 -5.82 11.08 8.27
N LYS A 111 -6.59 10.07 7.88
CA LYS A 111 -7.90 9.74 8.44
C LYS A 111 -8.01 8.25 8.56
N LYS A 112 -8.37 7.78 9.76
CA LYS A 112 -8.63 6.37 10.07
C LYS A 112 -9.88 6.25 10.92
N ARG A 113 -10.86 5.50 10.43
CA ARG A 113 -12.12 5.21 11.11
C ARG A 113 -12.28 3.71 11.24
N GLN A 114 -12.65 3.26 12.43
CA GLN A 114 -12.98 1.86 12.69
C GLN A 114 -14.42 1.77 13.18
N SER A 115 -15.20 0.83 12.64
CA SER A 115 -16.53 0.48 13.12
C SER A 115 -16.50 -0.94 13.66
N VAL A 116 -17.23 -1.20 14.74
CA VAL A 116 -17.39 -2.56 15.30
C VAL A 116 -18.85 -2.81 15.61
N GLY A 117 -19.35 -3.98 15.22
CA GLY A 117 -20.73 -4.41 15.41
C GLY A 117 -20.84 -5.70 16.21
N PHE A 118 -21.94 -5.83 16.95
CA PHE A 118 -22.34 -7.08 17.61
C PHE A 118 -23.83 -7.28 17.37
N GLY A 119 -24.25 -8.50 17.01
CA GLY A 119 -25.65 -8.81 16.69
C GLY A 119 -26.21 -8.03 15.48
N GLY A 120 -25.40 -7.83 14.43
CA GLY A 120 -25.82 -7.17 13.19
C GLY A 120 -26.03 -5.66 13.26
N LYS A 121 -25.66 -5.00 14.37
CA LYS A 121 -25.65 -3.53 14.48
C LYS A 121 -24.22 -3.01 14.60
N MET A 122 -23.69 -2.48 13.49
CA MET A 122 -22.44 -1.72 13.48
C MET A 122 -22.56 -0.44 14.29
N VAL A 123 -21.56 -0.18 15.13
CA VAL A 123 -21.37 1.10 15.83
C VAL A 123 -20.07 1.72 15.29
N PRO A 124 -20.12 2.94 14.73
CA PRO A 124 -18.90 3.63 14.33
C PRO A 124 -18.12 4.03 15.59
N GLY A 125 -16.83 3.69 15.64
CA GLY A 125 -15.90 4.20 16.64
C GLY A 125 -15.59 5.68 16.41
N LYS A 126 -14.82 6.25 17.34
CA LYS A 126 -14.17 7.54 17.15
C LYS A 126 -13.25 7.46 15.91
N GLU A 127 -13.17 8.54 15.14
CA GLU A 127 -12.06 8.73 14.21
C GLU A 127 -10.76 8.75 15.02
N ALA A 128 -9.73 8.05 14.55
CA ALA A 128 -8.44 8.00 15.23
C ALA A 128 -7.82 9.41 15.28
N ASP A 129 -7.04 9.68 16.32
CA ASP A 129 -6.22 10.88 16.34
C ASP A 129 -5.17 10.80 15.21
N PRO A 130 -4.93 11.89 14.46
CA PRO A 130 -4.11 11.85 13.26
C PRO A 130 -2.63 11.62 13.56
N SER A 131 -1.88 11.11 12.58
CA SER A 131 -0.43 11.01 12.64
C SER A 131 0.24 12.31 13.14
N PRO A 132 1.24 12.24 14.03
CA PRO A 132 2.00 13.42 14.48
C PRO A 132 2.82 14.09 13.35
N LEU A 133 2.90 13.47 12.17
CA LEU A 133 3.49 14.03 10.95
C LEU A 133 2.47 14.73 10.03
N LEU A 134 1.20 14.85 10.42
CA LEU A 134 0.19 15.58 9.64
C LEU A 134 0.56 17.06 9.50
N ASN A 135 0.70 17.53 8.25
CA ASN A 135 1.22 18.85 7.87
C ASN A 135 2.66 19.14 8.35
N VAL A 136 3.45 18.11 8.67
CA VAL A 136 4.89 18.25 8.97
C VAL A 136 5.70 17.79 7.76
N PRO A 137 6.52 18.66 7.13
CA PRO A 137 7.42 18.26 6.07
C PRO A 137 8.50 17.29 6.56
N VAL A 138 8.59 16.14 5.90
CA VAL A 138 9.65 15.15 6.09
C VAL A 138 10.55 15.18 4.87
N LEU A 139 11.85 15.37 5.10
CA LEU A 139 12.88 15.40 4.09
C LEU A 139 13.62 14.06 4.07
N TYR A 140 13.73 13.46 2.88
CA TYR A 140 14.47 12.24 2.64
C TYR A 140 15.72 12.57 1.85
N GLU A 141 16.87 12.04 2.28
CA GLU A 141 18.15 12.16 1.60
C GLU A 141 18.82 10.77 1.53
N ARG A 142 19.47 10.44 0.41
CA ARG A 142 20.29 9.22 0.34
C ARG A 142 21.66 9.51 0.97
N VAL A 143 22.01 8.75 2.01
CA VAL A 143 23.29 8.82 2.73
C VAL A 143 23.91 7.42 2.70
N ASP A 144 25.15 7.32 2.22
CA ASP A 144 25.90 6.06 2.09
C ASP A 144 25.11 4.92 1.39
N GLY A 145 24.28 5.29 0.41
CA GLY A 145 23.43 4.39 -0.36
C GLY A 145 22.02 4.14 0.21
N ALA A 146 21.80 4.40 1.50
CA ALA A 146 20.52 4.21 2.20
C ALA A 146 19.68 5.51 2.23
N TRP A 147 18.35 5.37 2.20
CA TRP A 147 17.44 6.51 2.39
C TRP A 147 17.27 6.83 3.89
N VAL A 148 17.49 8.09 4.26
CA VAL A 148 17.32 8.60 5.64
C VAL A 148 16.26 9.68 5.64
N ALA A 149 15.24 9.53 6.49
CA ALA A 149 14.19 10.53 6.69
C ALA A 149 14.46 11.40 7.93
N LYS A 150 14.24 12.71 7.82
CA LYS A 150 14.35 13.68 8.93
C LYS A 150 13.28 14.77 8.80
N LEU A 151 13.03 15.51 9.88
CA LEU A 151 12.18 16.71 9.80
C LEU A 151 12.96 17.86 9.14
N GLU A 152 12.25 18.76 8.44
CA GLU A 152 12.82 20.07 8.09
C GLU A 152 12.87 21.04 9.28
N ASP A 153 12.15 20.72 10.35
CA ASP A 153 12.04 21.48 11.59
C ASP A 153 12.25 20.54 12.78
N GLU A 154 13.51 20.42 13.21
CA GLU A 154 13.92 19.53 14.31
C GLU A 154 13.29 19.91 15.67
N SER A 155 12.72 21.12 15.82
CA SER A 155 12.02 21.53 17.05
C SER A 155 10.75 20.72 17.33
N LYS A 156 10.23 20.01 16.31
CA LYS A 156 9.09 19.09 16.39
C LYS A 156 9.49 17.64 16.66
N LEU A 157 10.78 17.32 16.79
CA LEU A 157 11.24 15.95 16.97
C LEU A 157 10.86 15.43 18.37
N THR A 158 10.23 14.25 18.40
CA THR A 158 9.93 13.47 19.61
C THR A 158 10.43 12.04 19.43
N ASP A 159 10.54 11.26 20.51
CA ASP A 159 10.95 9.84 20.43
C ASP A 159 10.01 9.03 19.52
N GLU A 160 8.71 9.32 19.55
CA GLU A 160 7.69 8.73 18.68
C GLU A 160 7.97 9.05 17.20
N ILE A 161 8.14 10.35 16.89
CA ILE A 161 8.43 10.80 15.52
C ILE A 161 9.79 10.24 15.04
N SER A 162 10.80 10.18 15.90
CA SER A 162 12.10 9.59 15.59
C SER A 162 11.96 8.10 15.21
N GLY A 163 11.13 7.35 15.93
CA GLY A 163 10.80 5.96 15.60
C GLY A 163 10.04 5.80 14.28
N MET A 164 9.14 6.73 13.96
CA MET A 164 8.43 6.76 12.67
C MET A 164 9.40 7.06 11.51
N LEU A 165 10.26 8.07 11.65
CA LEU A 165 11.21 8.49 10.62
C LEU A 165 12.20 7.36 10.25
N GLY A 166 12.68 6.60 11.23
CA GLY A 166 13.51 5.41 10.98
C GLY A 166 12.81 4.40 10.07
N LYS A 167 11.57 4.03 10.38
CA LYS A 167 10.76 3.12 9.54
C LYS A 167 10.46 3.71 8.16
N MET A 168 10.21 5.02 8.08
CA MET A 168 9.93 5.70 6.80
C MET A 168 11.13 5.67 5.86
N GLY A 169 12.33 5.99 6.33
CA GLY A 169 13.56 5.93 5.52
C GLY A 169 13.84 4.51 4.99
N GLU A 170 13.57 3.49 5.80
CA GLU A 170 13.71 2.08 5.37
C GLU A 170 12.72 1.64 4.29
N SER A 171 11.64 2.39 4.02
CA SER A 171 10.54 2.00 3.11
C SER A 171 10.59 2.61 1.70
N ILE A 172 11.71 3.26 1.33
CA ILE A 172 11.90 3.97 0.06
C ILE A 172 12.82 3.17 -0.88
N GLY A 173 12.67 3.31 -2.20
CA GLY A 173 13.44 2.56 -3.19
C GLY A 173 12.92 1.15 -3.45
N GLU A 174 11.66 0.88 -3.10
CA GLU A 174 11.00 -0.41 -3.32
C GLU A 174 10.69 -0.67 -4.80
N ASP A 175 10.39 0.38 -5.57
CA ASP A 175 10.07 0.33 -7.01
C ASP A 175 11.10 -0.43 -7.84
N LEU A 176 12.40 -0.21 -7.61
CA LEU A 176 13.46 -0.90 -8.34
C LEU A 176 13.49 -2.40 -8.03
N LYS A 177 13.03 -2.80 -6.84
CA LYS A 177 12.93 -4.21 -6.41
C LYS A 177 11.66 -4.88 -6.94
N ILE A 178 10.57 -4.12 -7.09
CA ILE A 178 9.27 -4.57 -7.61
C ILE A 178 9.33 -4.73 -9.13
N TYR A 179 9.81 -3.72 -9.85
CA TYR A 179 9.77 -3.68 -11.32
C TYR A 179 11.07 -4.21 -11.97
N GLY A 180 12.22 -4.01 -11.31
CA GLY A 180 13.55 -4.28 -11.86
C GLY A 180 14.14 -3.09 -12.62
N ALA A 181 15.45 -3.12 -12.84
CA ALA A 181 16.17 -2.15 -13.68
C ALA A 181 16.11 -2.51 -15.17
N ASP A 182 15.98 -3.80 -15.48
CA ASP A 182 15.99 -4.32 -16.85
C ASP A 182 14.73 -3.90 -17.64
N PRO A 183 14.85 -3.58 -18.94
CA PRO A 183 13.70 -3.32 -19.79
C PRO A 183 12.75 -4.51 -19.89
N ARG A 184 11.44 -4.26 -19.89
CA ARG A 184 10.38 -5.26 -20.03
C ARG A 184 9.63 -5.15 -21.35
N ARG A 185 9.04 -6.25 -21.80
CA ARG A 185 8.20 -6.35 -23.01
C ARG A 185 6.75 -6.70 -22.65
N LEU A 186 5.83 -6.45 -23.58
CA LEU A 186 4.42 -6.81 -23.37
C LEU A 186 4.27 -8.33 -23.25
N GLY A 187 3.53 -8.78 -22.22
CA GLY A 187 3.40 -10.18 -21.87
C GLY A 187 4.44 -10.71 -20.88
N ASP A 188 5.45 -9.92 -20.49
CA ASP A 188 6.40 -10.32 -19.45
C ASP A 188 5.68 -10.56 -18.11
N GLU A 189 5.97 -11.70 -17.49
CA GLU A 189 5.58 -12.03 -16.12
C GLU A 189 6.81 -12.19 -15.22
N TRP A 190 6.76 -11.69 -13.99
CA TRP A 190 7.79 -11.95 -12.99
C TRP A 190 7.22 -11.95 -11.57
N GLU A 191 7.97 -12.52 -10.63
CA GLU A 191 7.58 -12.67 -9.22
C GLU A 191 8.69 -12.18 -8.29
N VAL A 192 8.31 -11.44 -7.24
CA VAL A 192 9.22 -10.80 -6.29
C VAL A 192 8.91 -11.26 -4.87
N ASP A 193 9.91 -11.79 -4.18
CA ASP A 193 9.82 -12.15 -2.75
C ASP A 193 9.61 -10.89 -1.88
N VAL A 194 8.57 -10.92 -1.04
CA VAL A 194 8.16 -9.85 -0.10
C VAL A 194 9.12 -9.66 1.08
N LYS A 195 10.24 -10.37 1.10
CA LYS A 195 11.42 -10.09 1.96
C LYS A 195 12.43 -9.17 1.28
N LYS A 196 12.40 -9.07 -0.05
CA LYS A 196 13.24 -8.13 -0.83
C LYS A 196 12.58 -6.75 -0.82
N VAL A 197 11.28 -6.72 -1.12
CA VAL A 197 10.44 -5.55 -0.92
C VAL A 197 10.20 -5.39 0.58
N LYS A 198 10.53 -4.25 1.20
CA LYS A 198 10.39 -4.05 2.66
C LYS A 198 8.94 -3.72 3.07
N LEU A 199 8.04 -4.65 2.76
CA LEU A 199 6.64 -4.55 3.16
C LEU A 199 6.52 -4.71 4.67
N GLN A 200 5.97 -3.69 5.35
CA GLN A 200 5.82 -3.71 6.81
C GLN A 200 5.01 -4.94 7.26
N ASP A 201 5.40 -5.52 8.41
CA ASP A 201 4.81 -6.71 9.04
C ASP A 201 4.87 -8.02 8.21
N ALA A 202 5.36 -8.00 6.96
CA ALA A 202 5.46 -9.17 6.09
C ALA A 202 6.57 -10.14 6.54
N LYS A 203 6.28 -11.45 6.49
CA LYS A 203 7.25 -12.51 6.86
C LYS A 203 7.54 -13.48 5.72
N SER A 204 6.59 -13.70 4.82
CA SER A 204 6.73 -14.56 3.64
C SER A 204 5.62 -14.26 2.64
N GLY A 205 5.85 -14.53 1.36
CA GLY A 205 4.91 -14.19 0.30
C GLY A 205 5.58 -13.80 -1.01
N PHE A 206 4.78 -13.32 -1.95
CA PHE A 206 5.23 -12.85 -3.26
C PHE A 206 4.40 -11.67 -3.76
N VAL A 207 4.99 -10.88 -4.66
CA VAL A 207 4.28 -9.97 -5.57
C VAL A 207 4.56 -10.45 -7.00
N LYS A 208 3.55 -10.99 -7.68
CA LYS A 208 3.62 -11.35 -9.09
C LYS A 208 3.04 -10.22 -9.94
N LEU A 209 3.75 -9.82 -10.99
CA LEU A 209 3.31 -8.83 -11.98
C LEU A 209 3.28 -9.45 -13.38
N MET A 210 2.35 -8.96 -14.20
CA MET A 210 2.25 -9.25 -15.63
C MET A 210 2.07 -7.93 -16.39
N PHE A 211 2.93 -7.64 -17.37
CA PHE A 211 2.86 -6.42 -18.18
C PHE A 211 1.83 -6.60 -19.30
N MET A 212 0.63 -6.04 -19.10
CA MET A 212 -0.56 -6.29 -19.93
C MET A 212 -0.57 -5.49 -21.24
N GLY A 213 -0.01 -4.28 -21.22
CA GLY A 213 -0.17 -3.30 -22.30
C GLY A 213 0.30 -1.91 -21.88
N VAL A 214 0.20 -0.97 -22.82
CA VAL A 214 0.48 0.46 -22.58
C VAL A 214 -0.72 1.28 -23.03
N GLU A 215 -1.14 2.24 -22.22
CA GLU A 215 -2.26 3.14 -22.50
C GLU A 215 -1.90 4.60 -22.18
N GLU A 216 -2.70 5.55 -22.67
CA GLU A 216 -2.62 6.93 -22.19
C GLU A 216 -3.52 7.10 -20.95
N PHE A 217 -2.94 7.56 -19.85
CA PHE A 217 -3.67 7.87 -18.62
C PHE A 217 -3.19 9.21 -18.05
N GLN A 218 -4.12 10.13 -17.74
CA GLN A 218 -3.82 11.51 -17.35
C GLN A 218 -2.87 12.26 -18.32
N GLY A 219 -2.92 11.96 -19.63
CA GLY A 219 -2.01 12.53 -20.62
C GLY A 219 -0.57 12.01 -20.57
N GLN A 220 -0.35 10.82 -19.99
CA GLN A 220 0.96 10.15 -19.91
C GLN A 220 0.89 8.74 -20.50
N GLU A 221 1.92 8.34 -21.26
CA GLU A 221 2.15 6.94 -21.64
C GLU A 221 2.41 6.12 -20.36
N CYS A 222 1.53 5.14 -20.09
CA CYS A 222 1.54 4.35 -18.86
C CYS A 222 1.57 2.86 -19.15
N ALA A 223 2.48 2.14 -18.48
CA ALA A 223 2.47 0.68 -18.44
C ALA A 223 1.33 0.19 -17.54
N VAL A 224 0.55 -0.77 -18.05
CA VAL A 224 -0.55 -1.40 -17.33
C VAL A 224 -0.12 -2.78 -16.85
N PHE A 225 -0.23 -3.02 -15.54
CA PHE A 225 0.06 -4.31 -14.93
C PHE A 225 -1.19 -4.99 -14.41
N SER A 226 -1.26 -6.30 -14.59
CA SER A 226 -2.04 -7.18 -13.73
C SER A 226 -1.12 -7.63 -12.59
N VAL A 227 -1.58 -7.51 -11.35
CA VAL A 227 -0.81 -7.83 -10.15
C VAL A 227 -1.52 -8.94 -9.37
N HIS A 228 -0.73 -9.86 -8.80
CA HIS A 228 -1.17 -10.85 -7.82
C HIS A 228 -0.16 -10.88 -6.66
N TYR A 229 -0.53 -10.28 -5.53
CA TYR A 229 0.23 -10.24 -4.29
C TYR A 229 -0.30 -11.31 -3.32
N LYS A 230 0.59 -11.96 -2.57
CA LYS A 230 0.22 -12.74 -1.39
C LYS A 230 1.24 -12.53 -0.28
N VAL A 231 0.80 -12.21 0.94
CA VAL A 231 1.67 -12.12 2.14
C VAL A 231 1.05 -12.86 3.31
N ASP A 232 1.92 -13.54 4.05
CA ASP A 232 1.73 -13.98 5.41
C ASP A 232 2.68 -13.17 6.32
N GLY A 233 2.16 -12.60 7.40
CA GLY A 233 2.84 -11.63 8.26
C GLY A 233 2.39 -11.66 9.72
N GLN A 234 2.99 -10.82 10.54
CA GLN A 234 2.62 -10.60 11.95
C GLN A 234 2.72 -9.10 12.25
N PRO A 235 1.60 -8.42 12.52
CA PRO A 235 1.61 -7.03 12.93
C PRO A 235 2.47 -6.78 14.17
N ASP A 236 3.22 -5.68 14.15
CA ASP A 236 4.09 -5.23 15.23
C ASP A 236 3.43 -5.33 16.63
N GLY A 237 4.18 -5.89 17.58
CA GLY A 237 3.83 -5.85 19.01
C GLY A 237 2.80 -6.86 19.54
N GLU A 238 2.09 -7.63 18.70
CA GLU A 238 1.04 -8.55 19.17
C GLU A 238 1.17 -10.02 18.74
N ASN A 239 0.50 -10.91 19.47
CA ASN A 239 0.36 -12.34 19.17
C ASN A 239 -0.69 -12.60 18.07
N PHE A 240 -0.52 -11.96 16.91
CA PHE A 240 -1.37 -12.15 15.72
C PHE A 240 -0.56 -12.62 14.52
N THR A 241 -1.27 -13.26 13.61
CA THR A 241 -0.85 -13.56 12.24
C THR A 241 -1.87 -12.94 11.30
N MET A 242 -1.39 -12.40 10.19
CA MET A 242 -2.21 -11.86 9.11
C MET A 242 -1.83 -12.58 7.82
N SER A 243 -2.82 -13.09 7.09
CA SER A 243 -2.68 -13.66 5.76
C SER A 243 -3.51 -12.84 4.78
N MET A 244 -2.96 -12.57 3.61
CA MET A 244 -3.48 -11.66 2.60
C MET A 244 -3.18 -12.23 1.21
N GLU A 245 -4.19 -12.46 0.37
CA GLU A 245 -4.02 -12.94 -1.03
C GLU A 245 -4.89 -12.13 -1.99
N MET A 246 -4.26 -11.52 -3.00
CA MET A 246 -4.60 -10.18 -3.49
C MET A 246 -4.27 -9.95 -4.98
N LYS A 247 -5.14 -9.27 -5.74
CA LYS A 247 -5.13 -9.20 -7.22
C LYS A 247 -5.79 -7.96 -7.83
N GLY A 248 -5.09 -7.16 -8.63
CA GLY A 248 -5.73 -6.02 -9.30
C GLY A 248 -4.86 -5.40 -10.40
N THR A 249 -5.04 -4.11 -10.65
CA THR A 249 -4.33 -3.39 -11.71
C THR A 249 -3.53 -2.20 -11.21
N ILE A 250 -2.38 -1.97 -11.82
CA ILE A 250 -1.55 -0.77 -11.64
C ILE A 250 -1.32 -0.10 -13.00
N LYS A 251 -1.36 1.23 -13.03
CA LYS A 251 -1.00 2.08 -14.18
C LYS A 251 0.20 2.95 -13.79
N ARG A 252 1.36 2.68 -14.38
CA ARG A 252 2.63 3.33 -14.04
C ARG A 252 3.12 4.22 -15.16
N SER A 253 3.39 5.48 -14.89
CA SER A 253 3.93 6.41 -15.89
C SER A 253 5.33 5.98 -16.32
N LEU A 254 5.50 5.71 -17.62
CA LEU A 254 6.79 5.35 -18.22
C LEU A 254 7.76 6.53 -18.30
N LYS A 255 7.25 7.77 -18.20
CA LYS A 255 8.05 8.99 -18.13
C LYS A 255 8.51 9.31 -16.71
N TYR A 256 7.62 9.20 -15.73
CA TYR A 256 7.88 9.67 -14.36
C TYR A 256 8.26 8.57 -13.36
N TYR A 257 8.06 7.29 -13.70
CA TYR A 257 8.29 6.14 -12.81
C TYR A 257 7.45 6.18 -11.53
N VAL A 258 6.19 6.62 -11.66
CA VAL A 258 5.21 6.72 -10.57
C VAL A 258 3.93 6.00 -10.96
N ASP A 259 3.35 5.26 -10.01
CA ASP A 259 2.06 4.58 -10.15
C ASP A 259 0.93 5.62 -10.06
N LEU A 260 0.32 5.97 -11.20
CA LEU A 260 -0.72 6.98 -11.31
C LEU A 260 -2.11 6.48 -10.89
N GLU A 261 -2.33 5.17 -10.99
CA GLU A 261 -3.53 4.50 -10.48
C GLU A 261 -3.18 3.08 -10.02
N SER A 262 -3.66 2.68 -8.84
CA SER A 262 -3.56 1.34 -8.31
C SER A 262 -4.93 0.92 -7.75
N LYS A 263 -5.52 -0.13 -8.31
CA LYS A 263 -6.87 -0.63 -7.94
C LYS A 263 -6.75 -2.10 -7.58
N LEU A 264 -6.77 -2.38 -6.28
CA LEU A 264 -6.21 -3.61 -5.73
C LEU A 264 -7.14 -4.31 -4.72
N SER A 265 -6.81 -5.55 -4.32
CA SER A 265 -7.41 -6.82 -4.80
C SER A 265 -7.50 -8.09 -3.89
N GLY A 266 -7.53 -8.09 -2.53
CA GLY A 266 -7.22 -9.22 -1.64
C GLY A 266 -8.02 -9.51 -0.36
N THR A 267 -8.23 -10.79 -0.06
CA THR A 267 -8.94 -11.20 1.17
C THR A 267 -7.97 -11.22 2.33
N VAL A 268 -8.40 -10.72 3.50
CA VAL A 268 -7.61 -10.76 4.74
C VAL A 268 -8.14 -11.84 5.68
N VAL A 269 -7.22 -12.60 6.26
CA VAL A 269 -7.45 -13.49 7.39
C VAL A 269 -6.54 -13.04 8.54
N LEU A 270 -7.15 -12.72 9.68
CA LEU A 270 -6.46 -12.34 10.91
C LEU A 270 -6.65 -13.47 11.93
N SER A 271 -5.60 -13.94 12.60
CA SER A 271 -5.77 -14.90 13.69
C SER A 271 -4.75 -14.68 14.81
N GLY A 272 -5.20 -14.71 16.07
CA GLY A 272 -4.33 -14.38 17.19
C GLY A 272 -4.93 -14.56 18.57
N SER A 273 -4.19 -14.13 19.58
CA SER A 273 -4.59 -14.19 20.99
C SER A 273 -3.93 -13.05 21.79
N PRO A 274 -4.54 -11.85 21.83
CA PRO A 274 -3.94 -10.69 22.50
C PRO A 274 -3.75 -10.90 24.01
N ASN A 275 -4.45 -11.85 24.62
CA ASN A 275 -4.16 -12.35 25.96
C ASN A 275 -4.66 -13.81 26.12
N LYS A 276 -4.26 -14.47 27.21
CA LYS A 276 -4.61 -15.88 27.50
C LYS A 276 -6.11 -16.18 27.54
N ASN A 277 -6.96 -15.17 27.77
CA ASN A 277 -8.41 -15.30 27.90
C ASN A 277 -9.19 -14.86 26.66
N LEU A 278 -8.52 -14.42 25.58
CA LEU A 278 -9.18 -13.96 24.36
C LEU A 278 -8.47 -14.51 23.13
N ARG A 279 -9.16 -15.38 22.37
CA ARG A 279 -8.77 -15.71 21.00
C ARG A 279 -9.58 -14.85 20.03
N VAL A 280 -8.92 -14.45 18.94
CA VAL A 280 -9.52 -13.68 17.85
C VAL A 280 -9.25 -14.41 16.53
N LYS A 281 -10.30 -14.60 15.73
CA LYS A 281 -10.17 -14.91 14.29
C LYS A 281 -11.02 -13.93 13.51
N GLY A 282 -10.43 -13.27 12.52
CA GLY A 282 -11.12 -12.43 11.55
C GLY A 282 -10.97 -13.01 10.15
N GLN A 283 -12.03 -13.01 9.35
CA GLN A 283 -11.92 -13.09 7.90
C GLN A 283 -12.79 -12.03 7.27
N GLY A 284 -12.26 -11.30 6.29
CA GLY A 284 -12.98 -10.27 5.58
C GLY A 284 -12.41 -9.95 4.21
N LYS A 285 -12.98 -8.92 3.59
CA LYS A 285 -12.46 -8.28 2.39
C LYS A 285 -11.70 -7.03 2.84
N VAL A 286 -10.82 -6.52 2.00
CA VAL A 286 -10.37 -5.13 2.13
C VAL A 286 -10.60 -4.37 0.82
N SER A 287 -9.89 -3.29 0.51
CA SER A 287 -9.74 -2.65 -0.80
C SER A 287 -8.52 -1.75 -0.75
N ILE A 288 -7.88 -1.50 -1.89
CA ILE A 288 -7.00 -0.33 -2.06
C ILE A 288 -7.40 0.39 -3.35
N GLU A 289 -7.55 1.70 -3.22
CA GLU A 289 -7.54 2.64 -4.33
C GLU A 289 -6.41 3.63 -4.06
N GLU A 290 -5.42 3.69 -4.95
CA GLU A 290 -4.43 4.75 -4.98
C GLU A 290 -4.52 5.49 -6.30
N THR A 291 -4.52 6.83 -6.25
CA THR A 291 -4.44 7.66 -7.45
C THR A 291 -3.42 8.76 -7.20
N ALA A 292 -2.44 8.86 -8.09
CA ALA A 292 -1.43 9.90 -8.07
C ALA A 292 -1.58 10.83 -9.28
N LYS A 293 -1.30 12.11 -9.08
CA LYS A 293 -1.20 13.11 -10.15
C LYS A 293 0.17 13.76 -10.10
N VAL A 294 0.91 13.67 -11.20
CA VAL A 294 2.17 14.43 -11.37
C VAL A 294 1.84 15.90 -11.64
N VAL A 295 2.51 16.79 -10.91
CA VAL A 295 2.46 18.23 -11.07
C VAL A 295 3.83 18.70 -11.55
N VAL A 296 3.89 19.12 -12.79
CA VAL A 296 5.06 19.77 -13.41
C VAL A 296 5.02 21.26 -13.05
N PRO A 297 6.14 21.91 -12.71
CA PRO A 297 6.19 23.37 -12.57
C PRO A 297 5.80 24.08 -13.87
N GLU A 298 5.13 25.22 -13.75
CA GLU A 298 5.01 26.17 -14.87
C GLU A 298 6.40 26.79 -15.14
N SER A 299 6.75 26.92 -16.42
CA SER A 299 8.10 27.27 -16.92
C SER A 299 8.24 28.72 -17.34
#